data_AF-A0A953EWI7-F1
#
_entry.id   AF-A0A953EWI7-F1
#
_cell.length_a   1.000
_cell.length_b   1.000
_cell.length_c   1.000
_cell.angle_alpha   90.00
_cell.angle_beta   90.00
_cell.angle_gamma   90.00
#
_symmetry.space_group_name_H-M   'P 1'
#
loop_
_entity.id
_entity.type
_entity.pdbx_description
1 polymer ?
#
loop_
_entity_poly.entity_id
_entity_poly.type
_entity_poly.pdbx_seq_one_letter_code
_entity_poly.pdbx_strand_id
1 'polypeptide(L)'
;DRAARLEFDHRHDWARVQTTELANLDLLCDHHHDLKTYEGWQLVDGTGRRPMVPPSDTRHPNAATENGASSGTAADPPSAGSEPPAGTPPSMGDLVERLEQIRAREAERRARNSGQDSLFDTG
;
A
#
# COMPACT_ATOMS: atom_id res chain seq x y z
N ASP A 1 25.43 -3.54 -16.55
CA ASP A 1 24.15 -3.51 -15.85
C ASP A 1 24.01 -2.13 -15.21
N ARG A 2 22.97 -1.36 -15.54
CA ARG A 2 22.78 -0.03 -14.93
C ARG A 2 21.77 -0.23 -13.80
N ALA A 3 22.19 -0.04 -12.56
CA ALA A 3 21.29 -0.08 -11.42
C ALA A 3 20.22 1.01 -11.60
N ALA A 4 18.97 0.61 -11.79
CA ALA A 4 17.83 1.52 -11.75
C ALA A 4 17.49 1.78 -10.29
N ARG A 5 17.17 3.03 -9.94
CA ARG A 5 16.50 3.34 -8.68
C ARG A 5 15.10 2.73 -8.77
N LEU A 6 14.75 1.89 -7.80
CA LEU A 6 13.42 1.28 -7.72
C LEU A 6 12.62 1.98 -6.63
N GLU A 7 11.38 2.30 -6.95
CA GLU A 7 10.38 2.90 -6.08
C GLU A 7 9.40 1.83 -5.61
N PHE A 8 9.05 1.87 -4.32
CA PHE A 8 7.97 1.07 -3.77
C PHE A 8 6.64 1.74 -4.10
N ASP A 9 5.91 1.15 -5.03
CA ASP A 9 4.66 1.68 -5.53
C ASP A 9 3.50 0.74 -5.19
N HIS A 10 2.34 1.33 -4.90
CA HIS A 10 1.16 0.57 -4.51
C HIS A 10 0.46 0.00 -5.75
N ARG A 11 0.29 -1.32 -5.85
CA ARG A 11 -0.50 -1.98 -6.91
C ARG A 11 -1.93 -1.44 -6.94
N HIS A 12 -2.53 -1.38 -5.77
CA HIS A 12 -3.82 -0.76 -5.51
C HIS A 12 -3.58 0.56 -4.79
N ASP A 13 -4.02 1.65 -5.41
CA ASP A 13 -3.76 3.01 -4.93
C ASP A 13 -3.97 3.16 -3.43
N TRP A 14 -2.96 3.73 -2.76
CA TRP A 14 -3.01 4.01 -1.33
C TRP A 14 -4.26 4.83 -0.95
N ALA A 15 -4.68 5.76 -1.80
CA ALA A 15 -5.89 6.56 -1.60
C ALA A 15 -7.16 5.70 -1.45
N ARG A 16 -7.19 4.50 -2.05
CA ARG A 16 -8.30 3.55 -1.99
C ARG A 16 -8.20 2.59 -0.80
N VAL A 17 -7.01 2.06 -0.54
CA VAL A 17 -6.83 0.97 0.45
C VAL A 17 -6.34 1.43 1.82
N GLN A 18 -5.74 2.63 1.90
CA GLN A 18 -5.24 3.30 3.10
C GLN A 18 -4.36 2.43 4.01
N THR A 19 -3.74 1.41 3.44
CA THR A 19 -2.91 0.42 4.11
C THR A 19 -1.67 0.17 3.28
N THR A 20 -0.53 0.02 3.95
CA THR A 20 0.75 -0.30 3.33
C THR A 20 1.10 -1.72 3.73
N GLU A 21 0.93 -2.64 2.79
CA GLU A 21 1.17 -4.07 2.97
C GLU A 21 2.10 -4.56 1.86
N LEU A 22 3.01 -5.48 2.18
CA LEU A 22 4.00 -5.99 1.21
C LEU A 22 3.33 -6.62 -0.03
N ALA A 23 2.16 -7.25 0.15
CA ALA A 23 1.39 -7.82 -0.96
C ALA A 23 0.86 -6.78 -1.96
N ASN A 24 0.75 -5.52 -1.52
CA ASN A 24 0.30 -4.40 -2.33
C ASN A 24 1.45 -3.54 -2.88
N LEU A 25 2.72 -3.92 -2.68
CA LEU A 25 3.87 -3.14 -3.14
C LEU A 25 4.58 -3.81 -4.32
N ASP A 26 4.85 -3.00 -5.33
CA ASP A 26 5.67 -3.34 -6.49
C ASP A 26 6.90 -2.44 -6.57
N LEU A 27 7.94 -2.96 -7.22
CA LEU A 27 9.17 -2.21 -7.47
C LEU A 27 9.19 -1.71 -8.91
N LEU A 28 9.04 -0.41 -9.10
CA LEU A 28 9.06 0.25 -10.41
C LEU A 28 10.25 1.18 -10.53
N CYS A 29 10.80 1.35 -11.73
CA CYS A 29 11.67 2.50 -11.97
C CYS A 29 10.81 3.75 -12.21
N ASP A 30 11.43 4.92 -12.09
CA ASP A 30 10.78 6.24 -12.25
C ASP A 30 9.88 6.31 -13.50
N HIS A 31 10.37 5.83 -14.64
CA HIS A 31 9.59 5.83 -15.89
C HIS A 31 8.31 4.97 -15.80
N HIS A 32 8.40 3.76 -15.24
CA HIS A 32 7.23 2.90 -15.10
C HIS A 32 6.29 3.39 -14.00
N HIS A 33 6.81 4.06 -12.97
CA HIS A 33 6.00 4.71 -11.96
C HIS A 33 5.15 5.85 -12.57
N ASP A 34 5.74 6.67 -13.45
CA ASP A 34 5.02 7.72 -14.16
C ASP A 34 3.93 7.14 -15.08
N LEU A 35 4.23 6.08 -15.83
CA LEU A 35 3.25 5.41 -16.70
C LEU A 35 2.04 4.89 -15.91
N LYS A 36 2.25 4.36 -14.70
CA LYS A 36 1.13 3.93 -13.84
C LYS A 36 0.34 5.12 -13.32
N THR A 37 1.04 6.12 -12.79
CA THR A 37 0.42 7.25 -12.09
C THR A 37 -0.42 8.11 -13.04
N TYR A 38 0.07 8.34 -14.26
CA TYR A 38 -0.52 9.33 -15.17
C TYR A 38 -1.18 8.73 -16.41
N GLU A 39 -0.77 7.53 -16.85
CA GLU A 39 -1.22 6.96 -18.13
C GLU A 39 -2.04 5.68 -17.96
N GLY A 40 -2.33 5.28 -16.72
CA GLY A 40 -3.17 4.11 -16.43
C GLY A 40 -2.51 2.78 -16.78
N TRP A 41 -1.20 2.75 -17.01
CA TRP A 41 -0.49 1.48 -17.23
C TRP A 41 -0.45 0.66 -15.94
N GLN A 42 -0.41 -0.66 -16.08
CA GLN A 42 -0.38 -1.54 -14.93
C GLN A 42 0.45 -2.78 -15.21
N LEU A 43 1.09 -3.31 -14.17
CA LEU A 43 1.76 -4.60 -14.26
C LEU A 43 0.72 -5.72 -14.33
N VAL A 44 0.95 -6.71 -15.19
CA VAL A 44 0.14 -7.94 -15.22
C VAL A 44 0.13 -8.60 -13.84
N ASP A 45 -0.97 -9.28 -13.50
CA ASP A 45 -1.10 -9.99 -12.23
C ASP A 45 0.00 -11.03 -12.00
N GLY A 46 0.37 -11.21 -10.73
CA GLY A 46 1.48 -12.06 -10.29
C GLY A 46 2.56 -11.32 -9.50
N THR A 47 3.67 -12.01 -9.24
CA THR A 47 4.77 -11.54 -8.38
C THR A 47 6.11 -11.55 -9.11
N GLY A 48 7.05 -10.70 -8.70
CA GLY A 48 8.37 -10.60 -9.31
C GLY A 48 8.37 -9.83 -10.63
N ARG A 49 9.34 -10.12 -11.51
CA ARG A 49 9.50 -9.42 -12.79
C ARG A 49 8.39 -9.81 -13.75
N ARG A 50 7.64 -8.80 -14.23
CA ARG A 50 6.47 -9.00 -15.09
C ARG A 50 6.29 -7.82 -16.04
N PRO A 51 5.59 -8.01 -17.17
CA PRO A 51 5.36 -6.93 -18.12
C PRO A 51 4.41 -5.88 -17.54
N MET A 52 4.74 -4.61 -17.81
CA MET A 52 3.82 -3.50 -17.65
C MET A 52 3.12 -3.27 -18.97
N VAL A 53 1.80 -3.17 -18.94
CA VAL A 53 0.96 -3.12 -20.14
C VAL A 53 0.07 -1.87 -20.14
N PRO A 54 -0.22 -1.30 -21.33
CA PRO A 54 -1.11 -0.16 -21.44
C PRO A 54 -2.57 -0.58 -21.16
N PRO A 55 -3.48 0.39 -20.91
CA PRO A 55 -4.90 0.12 -20.65
C PRO A 55 -5.61 -0.70 -21.74
N SER A 56 -5.17 -0.59 -23.00
CA SER A 56 -5.75 -1.29 -24.15
C SER A 56 -5.29 -2.74 -24.31
N ASP A 57 -4.31 -3.20 -23.52
CA ASP A 57 -3.82 -4.58 -23.59
C ASP A 57 -4.85 -5.55 -22.96
N THR A 58 -5.13 -6.65 -23.62
CA THR A 58 -6.04 -7.70 -23.10
C THR A 58 -5.58 -8.34 -21.79
N ARG A 59 -4.29 -8.24 -21.46
CA ARG A 59 -3.70 -8.71 -20.20
C ARG A 59 -3.72 -7.64 -19.11
N HIS A 60 -4.25 -6.46 -19.40
CA HIS A 60 -4.37 -5.39 -18.41
C HIS A 60 -5.31 -5.87 -17.28
N PRO A 61 -4.95 -5.72 -16.00
CA PRO A 61 -5.75 -6.25 -14.88
C PRO A 61 -7.21 -5.76 -14.89
N ASN A 62 -7.47 -4.57 -15.43
CA ASN A 62 -8.83 -4.02 -15.52
C ASN A 62 -9.60 -4.43 -16.79
N ALA A 63 -9.00 -5.15 -17.75
CA ALA A 63 -9.61 -5.45 -19.04
C ALA A 63 -10.90 -6.31 -18.94
N ALA A 64 -11.05 -7.11 -17.88
CA ALA A 64 -12.22 -7.96 -17.68
C ALA A 64 -13.45 -7.20 -17.13
N THR A 65 -13.23 -6.06 -16.47
CA THR A 65 -14.30 -5.29 -15.82
C THR A 65 -15.17 -4.53 -16.83
N GLU A 66 -14.68 -4.34 -18.06
CA GLU A 66 -15.32 -3.47 -19.06
C GLU A 66 -16.32 -4.21 -19.96
N ASN A 67 -16.29 -5.54 -19.96
CA ASN A 67 -17.13 -6.40 -20.80
C ASN A 67 -18.30 -7.09 -20.06
N GLY A 68 -18.53 -6.78 -18.78
CA GLY A 68 -19.44 -7.53 -17.91
C GLY A 68 -20.62 -6.76 -17.29
N ALA A 69 -20.88 -5.50 -17.69
CA ALA A 69 -21.94 -4.70 -17.07
C ALA A 69 -23.26 -4.77 -17.86
N SER A 70 -23.98 -5.89 -17.76
CA SER A 70 -25.44 -5.94 -17.92
C SER A 70 -26.04 -7.03 -17.05
N SER A 71 -27.04 -6.63 -16.27
CA SER A 71 -27.95 -7.42 -15.42
C SER A 71 -27.52 -7.70 -13.98
N GLY A 72 -28.13 -6.95 -13.05
CA GLY A 72 -28.01 -7.15 -11.60
C GLY A 72 -28.87 -6.14 -10.85
N THR A 73 -30.15 -6.46 -10.73
CA THR A 73 -31.24 -5.75 -10.04
C THR A 73 -30.90 -5.23 -8.64
N ALA A 74 -31.46 -4.05 -8.33
CA ALA A 74 -31.54 -3.49 -6.99
C ALA A 74 -32.18 -4.48 -6.00
N ALA A 75 -31.51 -4.67 -4.86
CA ALA A 75 -32.10 -5.27 -3.67
C ALA A 75 -31.77 -4.36 -2.49
N ASP A 76 -32.82 -3.94 -1.77
CA ASP A 76 -32.74 -3.20 -0.51
C ASP A 76 -31.86 -3.93 0.53
N PRO A 77 -31.08 -3.20 1.36
CA PRO A 77 -30.43 -3.80 2.51
C PRO A 77 -31.43 -4.07 3.65
N PRO A 78 -31.39 -5.26 4.29
CA PRO A 78 -32.16 -5.50 5.50
C PRO A 78 -31.60 -4.72 6.70
N SER A 79 -32.54 -4.33 7.56
CA SER A 79 -32.34 -3.66 8.83
C SER A 79 -31.62 -4.54 9.88
N ALA A 80 -30.86 -3.85 10.74
CA ALA A 80 -30.41 -4.21 12.09
C ALA A 80 -29.14 -5.08 12.27
N GLY A 81 -28.12 -4.41 12.83
CA GLY A 81 -27.02 -5.00 13.60
C GLY A 81 -26.32 -3.89 14.36
N SER A 82 -26.52 -3.84 15.68
CA SER A 82 -26.12 -2.78 16.62
C SER A 82 -24.72 -2.19 16.39
N GLU A 83 -24.64 -0.85 16.36
CA GLU A 83 -23.38 -0.14 16.56
C GLU A 83 -22.75 -0.56 17.90
N PRO A 84 -21.43 -0.83 17.95
CA PRO A 84 -20.74 -0.93 19.24
C PRO A 84 -20.87 0.41 19.95
N PRO A 85 -20.96 0.46 21.31
CA PRO A 85 -21.00 1.73 22.00
C PRO A 85 -19.74 2.51 21.62
N ALA A 86 -19.93 3.75 21.16
CA ALA A 86 -18.84 4.69 20.96
C ALA A 86 -18.05 4.77 22.28
N GLY A 87 -16.93 4.06 22.33
CA GLY A 87 -16.02 4.10 23.46
C GLY A 87 -15.64 5.55 23.69
N THR A 88 -15.63 5.98 24.95
CA THR A 88 -15.18 7.32 25.34
C THR A 88 -13.83 7.59 24.66
N PRO A 89 -13.67 8.71 23.93
CA PRO A 89 -12.38 9.04 23.33
C PRO A 89 -11.33 9.11 24.45
N PRO A 90 -10.09 8.65 24.19
CA PRO A 90 -9.04 8.64 25.19
C PRO A 90 -8.85 10.05 25.75
N SER A 91 -8.64 10.13 27.06
CA SER A 91 -8.35 11.40 27.71
C SER A 91 -7.02 11.96 27.21
N MET A 92 -6.78 13.25 27.44
CA MET A 92 -5.47 13.85 27.16
C MET A 92 -4.33 13.14 27.91
N GLY A 93 -4.60 12.57 29.10
CA GLY A 93 -3.63 11.77 29.84
C GLY A 93 -3.24 10.48 29.10
N ASP A 94 -4.25 9.76 28.59
CA ASP A 94 -4.04 8.52 27.82
C ASP A 94 -3.26 8.77 26.52
N LEU A 95 -3.50 9.93 25.88
CA LEU A 95 -2.78 10.35 24.68
C LEU A 95 -1.32 10.71 24.97
N VAL A 96 -1.05 11.40 26.09
CA VAL A 96 0.32 11.71 26.52
C VAL A 96 1.09 10.43 26.82
N GLU A 97 0.49 9.50 27.57
CA GLU A 97 1.10 8.22 27.87
C GLU A 97 1.41 7.42 26.59
N ARG A 98 0.47 7.41 25.63
CA ARG A 98 0.69 6.72 24.35
C ARG A 98 1.80 7.34 23.51
N LEU A 99 1.98 8.66 23.57
CA LEU A 99 3.10 9.35 22.93
C LEU A 99 4.45 8.99 23.58
N GLU A 100 4.49 8.85 24.90
CA GLU A 100 5.69 8.42 25.62
C GLU A 100 6.07 6.98 25.26
N GLN A 101 5.09 6.08 25.15
CA GLN A 101 5.30 4.70 24.70
C GLN A 101 5.85 4.63 23.27
N ILE A 102 5.37 5.50 22.36
CA ILE A 102 5.90 5.59 20.99
C ILE A 102 7.37 6.04 21.02
N ARG A 103 7.70 7.11 21.75
CA ARG A 103 9.07 7.62 21.87
C ARG A 103 10.02 6.57 22.46
N ALA A 104 9.58 5.82 23.47
CA ALA A 104 10.36 4.74 24.06
C ALA A 104 10.65 3.61 23.05
N ARG A 105 9.63 3.20 22.26
CA ARG A 105 9.78 2.17 21.22
C ARG A 105 10.72 2.62 20.10
N GLU A 106 10.68 3.89 19.71
CA GLU A 106 11.60 4.47 18.73
C GLU A 106 13.03 4.55 19.25
N ALA A 107 13.22 4.94 20.51
CA ALA A 107 14.54 4.95 21.15
C ALA A 107 15.15 3.55 21.22
N GLU A 108 14.34 2.55 21.59
CA GLU A 108 14.76 1.15 21.62
C GLU A 108 15.13 0.62 20.22
N ARG A 109 14.34 0.95 19.19
CA ARG A 109 14.67 0.62 17.80
C ARG A 109 15.98 1.28 17.37
N ARG A 110 16.17 2.55 17.69
CA ARG A 110 17.41 3.28 17.38
C ARG A 110 18.62 2.65 18.06
N ALA A 111 18.51 2.27 19.33
CA ALA A 111 19.58 1.61 20.07
C ALA A 111 19.95 0.24 19.48
N ARG A 112 18.96 -0.54 19.01
CA ARG A 112 19.21 -1.79 18.28
C ARG A 112 19.93 -1.56 16.94
N ASN A 113 19.56 -0.50 16.22
CA ASN A 113 20.12 -0.19 14.91
C ASN A 113 21.49 0.50 14.98
N SER A 114 21.81 1.25 16.04
CA SER A 114 23.11 1.93 16.18
C SER A 114 24.32 0.98 16.29
N GLY A 115 24.09 -0.31 16.50
CA GLY A 115 25.12 -1.35 16.43
C GLY A 115 25.26 -2.02 15.06
N GLN A 116 24.40 -1.69 14.08
CA GLN A 116 24.45 -2.27 12.73
C GLN A 116 25.15 -1.39 11.70
N ASP A 117 25.49 -0.14 12.04
CA ASP A 117 26.20 0.79 11.13
C ASP A 117 27.67 0.39 10.89
N SER A 118 28.25 -0.50 11.71
CA SER A 118 29.61 -1.03 11.47
C SER A 118 29.67 -2.09 10.37
N LEU A 119 28.54 -2.46 9.75
CA LEU A 119 28.50 -3.50 8.72
C LEU A 119 28.99 -3.01 7.35
N PHE A 120 29.08 -1.68 7.13
CA PHE A 120 29.52 -1.08 5.87
C PHE A 120 30.80 -0.23 5.98
N ASP A 121 31.46 -0.23 7.13
CA ASP A 121 32.75 0.45 7.32
C ASP A 121 33.91 -0.55 7.08
N THR A 122 34.25 -0.73 5.80
CA THR A 122 35.48 -1.40 5.38
C THR A 122 36.40 -0.38 4.70
N GLY A 123 37.18 0.33 5.52
CA GLY A 123 38.54 0.82 5.22
C GLY A 123 38.71 1.76 4.03
#